data_AF-A0A1Y5FWS5-F1
#
_entry.id   AF-A0A1Y5FWS5-F1
#
_cell.length_a   1.000
_cell.length_b   1.000
_cell.length_c   1.000
_cell.angle_alpha   90.00
_cell.angle_beta   90.00
_cell.angle_gamma   90.00
#
_symmetry.space_group_name_H-M   'P 1'
#
loop_
_entity.id
_entity.type
_entity.pdbx_description
1 polymer ?
#
loop_
_entity_poly.entity_id
_entity_poly.type
_entity_poly.pdbx_seq_one_letter_code
_entity_poly.pdbx_strand_id
1 'polypeptide(L)' 'MSGESVYGNEIVEQAWQVASQSSEMDSDAMGRAIIQAVVERYLKYRSIGDVAQELEYLVESMDDDDPVVTRGC' A
#
# COMPACT_ATOMS: atom_id res chain seq x y z
N MET A 1 0.44 6.78 -14.46
CA MET A 1 1.28 5.96 -13.55
C MET A 1 2.76 6.39 -13.50
N SER A 2 3.23 6.87 -12.33
CA SER A 2 4.66 7.11 -12.09
C SER A 2 5.42 5.79 -11.93
N GLY A 3 6.74 5.77 -12.17
CA GLY A 3 7.54 4.53 -12.06
C GLY A 3 7.50 3.89 -10.68
N GLU A 4 7.26 4.69 -9.63
CA GLU A 4 7.10 4.23 -8.26
C GLU A 4 5.81 3.43 -8.04
N SER A 5 4.70 3.83 -8.68
CA SER A 5 3.43 3.10 -8.62
C SER A 5 3.54 1.72 -9.29
N VAL A 6 4.21 1.66 -10.45
CA VAL A 6 4.43 0.39 -11.17
C VAL A 6 5.26 -0.58 -10.31
N TYR A 7 6.41 -0.12 -9.81
CA TYR A 7 7.29 -0.96 -9.00
C TYR A 7 6.66 -1.36 -7.65
N GLY A 8 5.90 -0.45 -7.02
CA GLY A 8 5.15 -0.75 -5.81
C GLY A 8 4.12 -1.85 -6.03
N ASN A 9 3.35 -1.77 -7.10
CA ASN A 9 2.37 -2.81 -7.47
C ASN A 9 3.03 -4.16 -7.76
N GLU A 10 4.17 -4.18 -8.45
CA GLU A 10 4.91 -5.41 -8.71
C GLU A 10 5.35 -6.12 -7.42
N ILE A 11 5.83 -5.38 -6.42
CA ILE A 11 6.22 -5.95 -5.11
C ILE A 11 4.99 -6.52 -4.39
N VAL A 12 3.87 -5.79 -4.40
CA VAL A 12 2.63 -6.22 -3.76
C VAL A 12 2.10 -7.50 -4.42
N GLU A 13 2.06 -7.55 -5.75
CA GLU A 13 1.62 -8.72 -6.51
C GLU A 13 2.49 -9.96 -6.19
N GLN A 14 3.81 -9.80 -6.14
CA GLN A 14 4.71 -10.89 -5.78
C GLN A 14 4.42 -11.45 -4.38
N ALA A 15 4.12 -10.59 -3.41
CA ALA A 15 3.79 -11.04 -2.05
C ALA A 15 2.47 -11.84 -2.00
N TRP A 16 1.47 -11.45 -2.80
CA TRP A 16 0.23 -12.21 -2.94
C TRP A 16 0.44 -13.56 -3.62
N GLN A 17 1.28 -13.61 -4.65
CA GLN A 17 1.63 -14.87 -5.31
C GLN A 17 2.30 -15.84 -4.34
N VAL A 18 3.24 -15.37 -3.52
CA VAL A 18 3.88 -16.19 -2.48
C VAL A 18 2.84 -16.72 -1.49
N ALA A 19 1.91 -15.89 -1.03
CA ALA A 19 0.85 -16.32 -0.12
C ALA A 19 -0.08 -17.36 -0.77
N SER A 20 -0.49 -17.17 -2.02
CA SER A 20 -1.39 -18.08 -2.74
C SER A 20 -0.79 -19.46 -3.01
N GLN A 21 0.54 -19.56 -3.08
CA GLN A 21 1.26 -20.81 -3.33
C GLN A 21 1.58 -21.60 -2.05
N SER A 22 1.40 -20.98 -0.88
CA SER A 22 1.64 -21.62 0.42
C SER A 22 0.32 -22.05 1.06
N SER A 23 0.16 -23.35 1.33
CA SER A 23 -1.04 -23.87 2.01
C SER A 23 -1.19 -23.43 3.47
N GLU A 24 -0.14 -22.83 4.05
CA GLU A 24 -0.12 -22.33 5.42
C GLU A 24 -0.42 -20.83 5.52
N MET A 25 -0.52 -20.14 4.37
CA MET A 25 -0.74 -18.70 4.32
C MET A 25 -2.14 -18.37 3.80
N ASP A 26 -2.73 -17.34 4.38
CA ASP A 26 -3.99 -16.76 3.93
C ASP A 26 -3.73 -15.45 3.18
N SER A 27 -4.32 -15.30 1.99
CA SER A 27 -4.08 -14.14 1.14
C SER A 27 -4.68 -12.84 1.71
N ASP A 28 -5.79 -12.89 2.45
CA ASP A 28 -6.34 -11.70 3.14
C ASP A 28 -5.41 -11.28 4.29
N ALA A 29 -4.93 -12.25 5.05
CA ALA A 29 -3.95 -12.01 6.12
C ALA A 29 -2.64 -11.42 5.57
N MET A 30 -2.16 -11.90 4.41
CA MET A 30 -1.00 -11.31 3.74
C MET A 30 -1.25 -9.84 3.37
N GLY A 31 -2.43 -9.52 2.85
CA GLY A 31 -2.76 -8.14 2.50
C GLY A 31 -2.80 -7.20 3.69
N ARG A 32 -3.39 -7.64 4.80
CA ARG A 32 -3.36 -6.89 6.07
C ARG A 32 -1.94 -6.68 6.57
N ALA A 33 -1.08 -7.70 6.50
CA ALA A 33 0.31 -7.60 6.92
C ALA A 33 1.11 -6.58 6.07
N ILE A 34 0.86 -6.53 4.76
CA ILE A 34 1.51 -5.56 3.86
C ILE A 34 1.09 -4.12 4.20
N ILE A 35 -0.22 -3.88 4.39
CA ILE A 35 -0.72 -2.57 4.83
C ILE A 35 -0.08 -2.17 6.16
N GLN A 36 -0.02 -3.09 7.12
CA GLN A 36 0.61 -2.84 8.42
C GLN A 36 2.09 -2.46 8.28
N ALA A 37 2.86 -3.17 7.46
CA ALA A 37 4.28 -2.86 7.24
C ALA A 37 4.50 -1.45 6.66
N VAL A 38 3.62 -1.01 5.75
CA VAL A 38 3.65 0.36 5.19
C VAL A 38 3.32 1.40 6.26
N VAL A 39 2.25 1.17 7.04
CA VAL A 39 1.84 2.05 8.14
C VAL A 39 2.95 2.18 9.18
N GLU A 40 3.55 1.07 9.61
CA GLU A 40 4.67 1.05 10.54
C GLU A 40 5.87 1.86 10.02
N ARG A 41 6.09 1.88 8.70
CA ARG A 41 7.14 2.71 8.09
C ARG A 41 6.81 4.20 8.20
N TYR A 42 5.58 4.61 7.91
CA TYR A 42 5.15 6.01 7.99
C TYR A 42 5.16 6.54 9.42
N LEU A 43 4.74 5.73 10.39
CA LEU A 43 4.72 6.12 11.81
C LEU A 43 6.11 6.42 12.39
N LYS A 44 7.20 6.10 11.68
CA LYS A 44 8.55 6.53 12.05
C LYS A 44 8.79 8.03 11.84
N TYR A 45 7.98 8.71 11.03
CA TYR A 45 8.19 10.11 10.65
C TYR A 45 6.90 10.92 10.42
N ARG A 46 5.71 10.32 10.58
CA ARG A 46 4.41 10.98 10.53
C ARG A 46 3.58 10.62 11.77
N SER A 47 2.63 11.47 12.12
CA SER A 47 1.69 11.16 13.21
C SER A 47 0.64 10.15 12.77
N ILE A 48 -0.05 9.52 13.73
CA ILE A 48 -1.16 8.60 13.44
C ILE A 48 -2.27 9.31 12.64
N GLY A 49 -2.56 10.58 12.97
CA GLY A 49 -3.56 11.38 12.28
C GLY A 49 -3.20 11.61 10.80
N ASP A 50 -1.94 11.97 10.53
CA ASP A 50 -1.46 12.18 9.16
C ASP A 50 -1.54 10.90 8.32
N VAL A 51 -1.21 9.74 8.92
CA VAL A 51 -1.28 8.44 8.23
C VAL A 51 -2.74 8.05 7.95
N ALA A 52 -3.65 8.27 8.90
CA ALA A 52 -5.06 7.98 8.69
C ALA A 52 -5.65 8.81 7.55
N GLN A 53 -5.37 10.12 7.53
CA GLN A 53 -5.84 11.04 6.50
C GLN A 53 -5.25 10.70 5.12
N GLU A 54 -3.97 10.34 5.05
CA GLU A 54 -3.33 9.93 3.79
C GLU A 54 -3.97 8.65 3.23
N LEU A 55 -4.22 7.64 4.07
CA LEU A 55 -4.87 6.40 3.63
C LEU A 55 -6.30 6.63 3.15
N GLU A 56 -7.06 7.48 3.84
CA GLU A 56 -8.41 7.90 3.42
C GLU A 56 -8.35 8.57 2.03
N TYR A 57 -7.45 9.54 1.85
CA TYR A 57 -7.26 10.21 0.56
C TYR A 57 -6.86 9.23 -0.56
N LEU A 58 -5.97 8.27 -0.29
CA LEU A 58 -5.56 7.27 -1.28
C LEU A 58 -6.73 6.36 -1.70
N VAL A 59 -7.59 5.97 -0.75
CA VAL A 59 -8.79 5.18 -1.06
C VAL A 59 -9.78 5.98 -1.89
N GLU A 60 -10.03 7.24 -1.52
CA GLU A 60 -10.94 8.13 -2.26
C GLU A 60 -10.43 8.44 -3.67
N SER A 61 -9.12 8.65 -3.84
CA SER A 61 -8.51 8.95 -5.13
C SER A 61 -8.32 7.73 -6.05
N MET A 62 -8.57 6.51 -5.58
CA MET A 62 -8.55 5.31 -6.41
C MET A 62 -9.84 5.12 -7.22
N ASP A 63 -10.95 5.75 -6.83
CA ASP A 63 -12.21 5.75 -7.59
C ASP A 63 -12.17 6.72 -8.80
N ASP A 64 -11.30 7.72 -8.76
CA ASP A 64 -11.03 8.66 -9.85
C ASP A 64 -9.73 8.23 -10.57
N ASP A 65 -9.85 7.63 -11.76
CA ASP A 65 -8.76 7.11 -12.59
C ASP A 65 -7.38 7.81 -12.39
N ASP A 66 -6.47 7.08 -11.72
CA ASP A 66 -5.02 7.31 -11.53
C ASP A 66 -4.61 8.20 -10.31
N PRO A 67 -4.11 7.60 -9.19
CA PRO A 67 -3.58 8.37 -8.06
C PRO A 67 -2.32 9.12 -8.48
N VAL A 68 -2.43 10.44 -8.57
CA VAL A 68 -1.29 11.32 -8.83
C VAL A 68 -0.46 11.42 -7.55
N VAL A 69 0.65 10.67 -7.49
CA VAL A 69 1.70 10.93 -6.50
C VAL A 69 2.33 12.28 -6.84
N THR A 70 1.75 13.37 -6.32
CA THR A 70 2.33 14.70 -6.50
C THR A 70 3.58 14.78 -5.63
N ARG A 71 4.76 14.79 -6.26
CA ARG A 71 5.99 15.19 -5.61
C ARG A 71 5.78 16.64 -5.15
N GLY A 72 5.59 16.84 -3.85
CA GLY A 72 5.46 18.16 -3.25
C GLY A 72 6.59 19.06 -3.75
N CYS A 73 6.21 20.22 -4.30
CA CYS A 73 7.12 21.31 -4.63
C CYS A 73 7.52 22.06 -3.36
#